data_AF-A0A8K1I446-F1
#
_entry.id   AF-A0A8K1I446-F1
#
_cell.length_a   1.000
_cell.length_b   1.000
_cell.length_c   1.000
_cell.angle_alpha   90.00
_cell.angle_beta   90.00
_cell.angle_gamma   90.00
#
_symmetry.space_group_name_H-M   'P 1'
#
loop_
_entity.id
_entity.type
_entity.pdbx_description
1 polymer ?
#
loop_
_entity_poly.entity_id
_entity_poly.type
_entity_poly.pdbx_seq_one_letter_code
_entity_poly.pdbx_strand_id
1 'polypeptide(L)'
;FTQQYQPAVCNSNPTPCKDTPDKLFTVHGLWPSDSNGNDPEYCKAPPYQKMKILKPQLVIIWPNVLNRNDHEVFWHKQWDKHGSCASSPIQNQTHYFDTVIKMYTKQNVSEILSKA
;
A
#
# COMPACT_ATOMS: atom_id res chain seq x y z
N PHE A 1 -4.34 6.08 6.11
CA PHE A 1 -3.26 5.07 6.03
C PHE A 1 -3.76 3.81 6.69
N THR A 2 -3.85 2.72 5.93
CA THR A 2 -4.51 1.49 6.37
C THR A 2 -3.53 0.33 6.25
N GLN A 3 -3.52 -0.54 7.25
CA GLN A 3 -2.80 -1.81 7.23
C GLN A 3 -3.78 -2.97 7.28
N GLN A 4 -3.38 -4.11 6.72
CA GLN A 4 -4.16 -5.33 6.65
C GLN A 4 -3.39 -6.49 7.29
N TYR A 5 -4.08 -7.35 8.03
CA TYR A 5 -3.51 -8.57 8.58
C TYR A 5 -3.54 -9.67 7.52
N GLN A 6 -2.37 -10.12 7.04
CA GLN A 6 -2.31 -11.00 5.86
C GLN A 6 -3.16 -12.29 6.00
N PRO A 7 -3.16 -13.01 7.14
CA PRO A 7 -3.94 -14.24 7.27
C PRO A 7 -5.45 -13.99 7.17
N ALA A 8 -5.93 -12.87 7.72
CA ALA A 8 -7.34 -12.51 7.61
C ALA A 8 -7.73 -12.20 6.16
N VAL A 9 -6.89 -11.46 5.42
CA VAL A 9 -7.11 -11.18 3.99
C VAL A 9 -7.20 -12.47 3.18
N CYS A 10 -6.29 -13.42 3.41
CA CYS A 10 -6.27 -14.70 2.72
C CYS A 10 -7.47 -15.60 3.05
N ASN A 11 -8.07 -15.43 4.23
CA ASN A 11 -9.23 -16.21 4.66
C ASN A 11 -10.57 -15.54 4.31
N SER A 12 -10.58 -14.23 4.05
CA SER A 12 -11.79 -13.46 3.72
C SER A 12 -12.03 -13.30 2.21
N ASN A 13 -11.03 -13.58 1.37
CA ASN A 13 -11.14 -13.41 -0.07
C ASN A 13 -11.60 -14.71 -0.77
N PRO A 14 -12.51 -14.65 -1.76
CA PRO A 14 -12.86 -15.81 -2.57
C PRO A 14 -11.68 -16.39 -3.35
N THR A 15 -10.70 -15.55 -3.68
CA THR A 15 -9.44 -15.96 -4.32
C THR A 15 -8.43 -16.34 -3.22
N PRO A 16 -7.99 -17.60 -3.18
CA PRO A 16 -6.95 -18.01 -2.24
C PRO A 16 -5.65 -17.24 -2.50
N CYS A 17 -4.94 -16.91 -1.43
CA CYS A 17 -3.57 -16.42 -1.55
C CYS A 17 -2.68 -17.50 -2.18
N LYS A 18 -1.84 -17.10 -3.15
CA LYS A 18 -0.90 -18.02 -3.80
C LYS A 18 0.31 -18.35 -2.92
N ASP A 19 0.66 -17.43 -2.03
CA ASP A 19 1.78 -17.54 -1.11
C ASP A 19 1.26 -17.64 0.32
N THR A 20 2.02 -18.31 1.18
CA THR A 20 1.68 -18.40 2.61
C THR A 20 1.71 -17.00 3.24
N PRO A 21 0.63 -16.58 3.94
CA PRO A 21 0.61 -15.27 4.59
C PRO A 21 1.48 -15.25 5.85
N ASP A 22 2.20 -14.15 6.03
CA ASP A 22 2.90 -13.88 7.29
C ASP A 22 1.90 -13.44 8.37
N LYS A 23 2.13 -13.79 9.63
CA LYS A 23 1.29 -13.33 10.77
C LYS A 23 1.60 -11.87 11.14
N LEU A 24 1.51 -10.97 10.17
CA LEU A 24 1.85 -9.57 10.28
C LEU A 24 0.78 -8.69 9.64
N PHE A 25 0.65 -7.47 10.15
CA PHE A 25 0.03 -6.37 9.43
C PHE A 25 1.02 -5.81 8.41
N THR A 26 0.57 -5.65 7.17
CA THR A 26 1.30 -4.93 6.12
C THR A 26 0.44 -3.82 5.55
N VAL A 27 1.02 -2.90 4.78
CA VAL A 27 0.25 -1.81 4.18
C VAL A 27 -0.85 -2.37 3.28
N HIS A 28 -2.06 -1.83 3.43
CA HIS A 28 -3.14 -2.01 2.48
C HIS A 28 -3.17 -0.84 1.49
N GLY A 29 -3.13 0.40 2.02
CA GLY A 29 -3.14 1.61 1.21
C GLY A 29 -2.92 2.92 1.96
N LEU A 30 -2.53 3.94 1.21
CA LEU A 30 -2.49 5.34 1.64
C LEU A 30 -3.41 6.14 0.72
N TRP A 31 -4.56 6.55 1.23
CA TRP A 31 -5.60 7.18 0.42
C TRP A 31 -5.78 8.62 0.88
N PRO A 32 -5.56 9.61 0.00
CA PRO A 32 -6.14 10.94 0.16
C PRO A 32 -7.66 10.78 0.26
N SER A 33 -8.26 11.38 1.28
CA SER A 33 -9.69 11.22 1.57
C SER A 33 -10.34 12.56 1.82
N ASP A 34 -11.61 12.68 1.45
CA ASP A 34 -12.47 13.83 1.74
C ASP A 34 -13.31 13.51 2.97
N SER A 35 -13.34 14.43 3.94
CA SER A 35 -14.21 14.33 5.12
C SER A 35 -15.71 14.18 4.80
N ASN A 36 -16.15 14.60 3.62
CA ASN A 36 -17.52 14.42 3.14
C ASN A 36 -17.79 13.03 2.53
N GLY A 37 -16.77 12.16 2.47
CA GLY A 37 -16.86 10.80 1.96
C GLY A 37 -16.67 10.66 0.44
N ASN A 38 -16.49 11.77 -0.28
CA ASN A 38 -16.21 11.77 -1.72
C ASN A 38 -14.70 11.71 -1.97
N ASP A 39 -14.08 10.60 -1.59
CA ASP A 39 -12.64 10.42 -1.73
C ASP A 39 -12.20 10.58 -3.20
N PRO A 40 -11.15 11.37 -3.47
CA PRO A 40 -10.68 11.58 -4.82
C PRO A 40 -10.01 10.32 -5.37
N GLU A 41 -10.35 9.95 -6.60
CA GLU A 41 -9.76 8.81 -7.31
C GLU A 41 -9.34 9.19 -8.73
N TYR A 42 -8.30 8.54 -9.25
CA TYR A 42 -7.85 8.68 -10.65
C TYR A 42 -7.55 10.13 -11.08
N CYS A 43 -6.86 10.89 -10.22
CA CYS A 43 -6.48 12.27 -10.51
C CYS A 43 -5.40 12.36 -11.60
N LYS A 44 -5.28 13.54 -12.22
CA LYS A 44 -4.26 13.78 -13.26
C LYS A 44 -2.85 13.74 -12.67
N ALA A 45 -2.05 12.78 -13.11
CA ALA A 45 -0.66 12.63 -12.73
C ALA A 45 0.22 12.19 -13.93
N PRO A 46 1.55 12.33 -13.84
CA PRO A 46 2.46 11.72 -14.80
C PRO A 46 2.31 10.18 -14.86
N PRO A 47 2.65 9.53 -15.99
CA PRO A 47 2.56 8.08 -16.13
C PRO A 47 3.41 7.34 -15.09
N TYR A 48 2.89 6.22 -14.60
CA TYR A 48 3.57 5.39 -13.62
C TYR A 48 4.97 4.97 -14.07
N GLN A 49 5.95 5.07 -13.17
CA GLN A 49 7.33 4.66 -13.40
C GLN A 49 7.72 3.51 -12.46
N LYS A 50 8.40 2.48 -12.96
CA LYS A 50 8.83 1.36 -12.11
C LYS A 50 9.84 1.82 -11.04
N MET A 51 9.54 1.52 -9.79
CA MET A 51 10.29 2.01 -8.63
C MET A 51 11.44 1.06 -8.24
N LYS A 52 12.48 0.94 -9.07
CA LYS A 52 13.59 -0.03 -8.85
C LYS A 52 14.26 0.11 -7.47
N ILE A 53 14.45 1.34 -6.98
CA ILE A 53 15.14 1.62 -5.72
C ILE A 53 14.28 1.25 -4.49
N LEU A 54 12.97 1.56 -4.53
CA LEU A 54 12.08 1.29 -3.39
C LEU A 54 11.48 -0.11 -3.40
N LYS A 55 11.50 -0.80 -4.55
CA LYS A 55 10.91 -2.13 -4.72
C LYS A 55 11.32 -3.15 -3.63
N PRO A 56 12.60 -3.28 -3.24
CA PRO A 56 13.00 -4.24 -2.19
C PRO A 56 12.32 -3.98 -0.84
N GLN A 57 12.02 -2.73 -0.50
CA GLN A 57 11.30 -2.39 0.72
C GLN A 57 9.79 -2.60 0.55
N LEU A 58 9.24 -2.22 -0.60
CA LEU A 58 7.81 -2.35 -0.88
C LEU A 58 7.35 -3.81 -0.93
N VAL A 59 8.15 -4.76 -1.43
CA VAL A 59 7.77 -6.19 -1.41
C VAL A 59 7.62 -6.74 0.02
N ILE A 60 8.25 -6.12 1.01
CA ILE A 60 8.14 -6.50 2.43
C ILE A 60 6.99 -5.74 3.09
N ILE A 61 6.94 -4.42 2.89
CA ILE A 61 6.05 -3.50 3.63
C ILE A 61 4.65 -3.44 3.03
N TRP A 62 4.54 -3.51 1.70
CA TRP A 62 3.29 -3.40 0.96
C TRP A 62 3.14 -4.51 -0.11
N PRO A 63 3.19 -5.79 0.29
CA PRO A 63 3.00 -6.88 -0.65
C PRO A 63 1.57 -6.90 -1.21
N ASN A 64 1.46 -7.37 -2.45
CA ASN A 64 0.23 -7.95 -2.96
C ASN A 64 0.09 -9.32 -2.30
N VAL A 65 -0.69 -9.36 -1.21
CA VAL A 65 -0.87 -10.56 -0.38
C VAL A 65 -1.55 -11.70 -1.17
N LEU A 66 -2.39 -11.39 -2.15
CA LEU A 66 -3.11 -12.40 -2.94
C LEU A 66 -2.20 -13.08 -3.99
N ASN A 67 -1.25 -12.34 -4.57
CA ASN A 67 -0.28 -12.86 -5.53
C ASN A 67 1.03 -12.06 -5.49
N ARG A 68 2.08 -12.60 -4.85
CA ARG A 68 3.37 -11.90 -4.73
C ARG A 68 4.11 -11.76 -6.07
N ASN A 69 3.74 -12.50 -7.11
CA ASN A 69 4.29 -12.30 -8.45
C ASN A 69 3.78 -11.01 -9.13
N ASP A 70 2.68 -10.42 -8.65
CA ASP A 70 2.00 -9.28 -9.28
C ASP A 70 2.13 -7.97 -8.47
N HIS A 71 3.22 -7.80 -7.72
CA HIS A 71 3.46 -6.60 -6.93
C HIS A 71 3.43 -5.30 -7.75
N GLU A 72 4.11 -5.28 -8.90
CA GLU A 72 4.24 -4.07 -9.72
C GLU A 72 2.89 -3.62 -10.28
N VAL A 73 2.08 -4.56 -10.76
CA VAL A 73 0.73 -4.28 -11.27
C VAL A 73 -0.17 -3.78 -10.16
N PHE A 74 -0.05 -4.35 -8.96
CA PHE A 74 -0.77 -3.90 -7.78
C PHE A 74 -0.40 -2.47 -7.40
N TRP A 75 0.89 -2.14 -7.26
CA TRP A 75 1.32 -0.78 -6.90
C TRP A 75 0.98 0.26 -7.96
N HIS A 76 1.05 -0.10 -9.24
CA HIS A 76 0.59 0.76 -10.33
C HIS A 76 -0.88 1.14 -10.14
N LYS A 77 -1.76 0.17 -9.86
CA LYS A 77 -3.17 0.44 -9.57
C LYS A 77 -3.36 1.31 -8.33
N GLN A 78 -2.59 1.09 -7.27
CA GLN A 78 -2.64 1.92 -6.05
C GLN A 78 -2.18 3.36 -6.30
N TRP A 79 -1.17 3.55 -7.14
CA TRP A 79 -0.74 4.87 -7.58
C TRP A 79 -1.81 5.55 -8.42
N ASP A 80 -2.26 4.91 -9.51
CA ASP A 80 -3.22 5.51 -10.43
C ASP A 80 -4.52 5.89 -9.73
N LYS A 81 -5.03 4.99 -8.89
CA LYS A 81 -6.30 5.21 -8.21
C LYS A 81 -6.19 6.23 -7.07
N HIS A 82 -5.16 6.14 -6.23
CA HIS A 82 -5.10 6.92 -4.98
C HIS A 82 -3.90 7.86 -4.91
N GLY A 83 -2.69 7.36 -5.20
CA GLY A 83 -1.48 8.16 -5.10
C GLY A 83 -1.46 9.37 -6.05
N SER A 84 -2.09 9.25 -7.22
CA SER A 84 -2.27 10.32 -8.20
C SER A 84 -3.01 11.54 -7.63
N CYS A 85 -3.85 11.33 -6.61
CA CYS A 85 -4.64 12.35 -5.93
C CYS A 85 -3.93 12.97 -4.72
N ALA A 86 -2.72 12.52 -4.38
CA ALA A 86 -2.02 12.98 -3.18
C ALA A 86 -1.27 14.32 -3.37
N SER A 87 -1.54 15.03 -4.48
CA SER A 87 -0.80 16.24 -4.84
C SER A 87 -0.89 17.30 -3.75
N SER A 88 0.27 17.80 -3.30
CA SER A 88 0.41 18.74 -2.16
C SER A 88 -0.16 18.17 -0.84
N PRO A 89 0.66 17.49 -0.01
CA PRO A 89 2.12 17.62 0.11
C PRO A 89 2.95 16.63 -0.70
N ILE A 90 2.34 15.62 -1.34
CA ILE A 90 3.10 14.61 -2.09
C ILE A 90 3.37 15.12 -3.50
N GLN A 91 4.64 15.15 -3.89
CA GLN A 91 5.09 15.86 -5.11
C GLN A 91 5.09 14.96 -6.35
N ASN A 92 5.33 13.65 -6.15
CA ASN A 92 5.46 12.68 -7.23
C ASN A 92 5.29 11.25 -6.69
N GLN A 93 5.27 10.29 -7.61
CA GLN A 93 5.13 8.86 -7.30
C GLN A 93 6.21 8.35 -6.34
N THR A 94 7.48 8.75 -6.54
CA THR A 94 8.56 8.33 -5.64
C THR A 94 8.32 8.82 -4.21
N HIS A 95 7.95 10.08 -4.05
CA HIS A 95 7.60 10.65 -2.76
C HIS A 95 6.39 9.94 -2.12
N TYR A 96 5.39 9.53 -2.91
CA TYR A 96 4.24 8.76 -2.41
C TYR A 96 4.67 7.43 -1.77
N PHE A 97 5.40 6.60 -2.50
CA PHE A 97 5.83 5.30 -1.99
C PHE A 97 6.85 5.41 -0.85
N ASP A 98 7.74 6.40 -0.89
CA ASP A 98 8.67 6.70 0.21
C ASP A 98 7.92 7.15 1.48
N THR A 99 6.86 7.96 1.32
CA THR A 99 5.97 8.36 2.43
C THR A 99 5.30 7.14 3.06
N VAL A 100 4.79 6.22 2.25
CA VAL A 100 4.19 4.97 2.74
C VAL A 100 5.18 4.15 3.57
N ILE A 101 6.42 3.98 3.08
CA ILE A 101 7.48 3.28 3.81
C ILE A 101 7.74 3.97 5.16
N LYS A 102 7.95 5.30 5.16
CA LYS A 102 8.19 6.08 6.38
C LYS A 102 7.05 6.01 7.38
N MET A 103 5.80 6.03 6.92
CA MET A 103 4.62 5.88 7.77
C MET A 103 4.58 4.49 8.39
N TYR A 104 4.79 3.44 7.61
CA TYR A 104 4.81 2.07 8.12
C TYR A 104 5.90 1.86 9.17
N THR A 105 7.12 2.33 8.94
CA THR A 105 8.23 2.24 9.91
C THR A 105 7.89 2.88 11.27
N LYS A 106 7.06 3.93 11.28
CA LYS A 106 6.64 4.62 12.51
C LYS A 106 5.36 4.06 13.13
N GLN A 107 4.53 3.40 12.33
CA GLN A 107 3.15 3.05 12.68
C GLN A 107 2.85 1.56 12.44
N ASN A 108 3.85 0.69 12.51
CA ASN A 108 3.69 -0.75 12.30
C ASN A 108 2.70 -1.32 13.33
N VAL A 109 1.49 -1.70 12.88
CA VAL A 109 0.42 -2.16 13.77
C VAL A 109 0.81 -3.45 14.48
N SER A 110 1.58 -4.33 13.84
CA SER A 110 2.08 -5.56 14.47
C SER A 110 2.96 -5.26 15.69
N GLU A 111 3.84 -4.26 15.58
CA GLU A 111 4.73 -3.85 16.67
C GLU A 111 4.02 -3.04 17.75
N ILE A 112 3.00 -2.27 17.38
CA ILE A 112 2.18 -1.53 18.34
C ILE A 112 1.40 -2.52 19.21
N LEU A 113 0.74 -3.50 18.59
CA LEU A 113 -0.06 -4.50 19.30
C LEU A 113 0.78 -5.46 20.14
N SER A 114 2.03 -5.76 19.74
CA SER A 114 2.91 -6.63 20.53
C SER A 114 3.43 -5.97 21.81
N LYS A 115 3.25 -4.66 21.97
CA LYS A 115 3.70 -3.87 23.12
C LYS A 115 2.54 -3.45 24.06
N ALA A 116 1.30 -3.79 23.71
CA ALA A 116 0.12 -3.54 24.53
C ALA A 116 0.01 -4.58 25.65
#